data_AF-A0A7L0KDK6-F1
#
_entry.id   AF-A0A7L0KDK6-F1
#
_cell.length_a   1.000
_cell.length_b   1.000
_cell.length_c   1.000
_cell.angle_alpha   90.00
_cell.angle_beta   90.00
_cell.angle_gamma   90.00
#
_symmetry.space_group_name_H-M   'P 1'
#
loop_
_entity.id
_entity.type
_entity.pdbx_description
1 polymer ?
#
loop_
_entity_poly.entity_id
_entity_poly.type
_entity_poly.pdbx_seq_one_letter_code
_entity_poly.pdbx_strand_id
1 'polypeptide(L)'
;MSQNPDKPHSSEEKLSGLEDGQENLDDQDQSIRKQIRQSAPGSQRDDTPKSSPPRPVSVEELMETAKGVTNMALAHEIVVNGDFQIKPAELPEHSLEKKVRDIVHKAFWDCLEAQLKEDPPTYDHAIKLLGEIKENLLSFLLPGHTRLRNQITEVLDLDLIKQEAENGALDISKLVEFVIGMMGTLCAPARDEEIKKLKDIREIVPLFRAIFSVLDLMKMDMANFAVSSIRPKLMQQSAEYERKKFQEFLEKQPNSLDLVTSWLQEAADDLAKLRCKKLPAHSSGDGATGGASALCSSAVQNQAYMKLLKWDHINRPFPETVLMDQSRFQEIQLELEQLLLTGAVLLVTFSAAGSALVDMPGFAEKIKTIVKVLLTGMHLPSFNLKESLATIGEKVCAEVNSCLSQHGFTPFTAERESVLKGQIQAVASPDNTICKIIDSRMQKFLENYLASSHQKSLPAIPGGLGPIQRELEEIAVKYVRLVNYNKMVFSPYYDAVLGKILTKEESQLVEKSEES
;
A
#
# COMPACT_ATOMS: atom_id res chain seq x y z
N MET A 1 -60.63 4.08 -53.10
CA MET A 1 -60.61 5.54 -53.33
C MET A 1 -59.32 6.04 -52.67
N SER A 2 -58.16 6.00 -53.37
CA SER A 2 -57.62 7.11 -54.20
C SER A 2 -57.52 8.40 -53.38
N GLN A 3 -56.38 9.02 -53.10
CA GLN A 3 -55.12 9.16 -53.85
C GLN A 3 -54.00 9.66 -52.90
N ASN A 4 -52.77 9.20 -53.11
CA ASN A 4 -51.54 9.99 -52.91
C ASN A 4 -51.34 10.83 -54.21
N PRO A 5 -50.52 11.92 -54.25
CA PRO A 5 -49.05 11.73 -54.25
C PRO A 5 -48.12 12.96 -53.93
N ASP A 6 -46.81 12.66 -53.93
CA ASP A 6 -45.64 13.46 -54.38
C ASP A 6 -44.97 14.58 -53.53
N LYS A 7 -43.78 14.23 -53.00
CA LYS A 7 -42.49 14.98 -53.08
C LYS A 7 -41.87 14.73 -54.49
N PRO A 8 -40.85 15.44 -55.06
CA PRO A 8 -39.71 16.15 -54.42
C PRO A 8 -39.20 17.42 -55.20
N HIS A 9 -38.13 18.09 -54.74
CA HIS A 9 -37.06 18.65 -55.61
C HIS A 9 -35.84 19.10 -54.79
N SER A 10 -34.67 18.61 -55.18
CA SER A 10 -33.34 19.06 -54.75
C SER A 10 -32.70 19.93 -55.83
N SER A 11 -31.82 20.86 -55.43
CA SER A 11 -30.65 21.26 -56.24
C SER A 11 -29.62 22.00 -55.38
N GLU A 12 -28.36 21.69 -55.67
CA GLU A 12 -27.11 21.95 -54.95
C GLU A 12 -26.45 23.31 -55.27
N GLU A 13 -25.32 23.56 -54.57
CA GLU A 13 -24.17 24.48 -54.83
C GLU A 13 -24.27 25.95 -54.36
N LYS A 14 -23.24 26.62 -53.81
CA LYS A 14 -21.91 26.29 -53.22
C LYS A 14 -21.35 27.55 -52.52
N LEU A 15 -20.59 27.34 -51.44
CA LEU A 15 -19.38 28.04 -50.93
C LEU A 15 -19.35 29.53 -50.47
N SER A 16 -18.80 29.66 -49.25
CA SER A 16 -17.81 30.64 -48.73
C SER A 16 -18.28 31.83 -47.87
N GLY A 17 -17.72 31.92 -46.65
CA GLY A 17 -17.68 33.15 -45.85
C GLY A 17 -17.66 32.97 -44.31
N LEU A 18 -16.45 32.85 -43.73
CA LEU A 18 -15.94 33.54 -42.51
C LEU A 18 -16.74 33.33 -41.20
N GLU A 19 -16.30 32.54 -40.20
CA GLU A 19 -15.17 32.80 -39.27
C GLU A 19 -15.03 34.26 -38.83
N ASP A 20 -15.67 34.62 -37.71
CA ASP A 20 -15.15 35.62 -36.78
C ASP A 20 -15.85 35.51 -35.41
N GLY A 21 -15.10 35.39 -34.31
CA GLY A 21 -15.71 35.28 -32.98
C GLY A 21 -14.86 34.72 -31.83
N GLN A 22 -13.52 34.79 -31.90
CA GLN A 22 -12.69 34.37 -30.76
C GLN A 22 -11.35 35.12 -30.65
N GLU A 23 -11.39 36.44 -30.79
CA GLU A 23 -10.28 37.34 -30.46
C GLU A 23 -10.82 38.48 -29.58
N ASN A 24 -10.84 38.33 -28.24
CA ASN A 24 -10.96 39.48 -27.32
C ASN A 24 -10.70 39.19 -25.82
N LEU A 25 -10.10 38.05 -25.45
CA LEU A 25 -9.82 37.73 -24.05
C LEU A 25 -8.32 37.68 -23.69
N ASP A 26 -7.42 37.71 -24.69
CA ASP A 26 -5.97 37.63 -24.45
C ASP A 26 -5.24 38.99 -24.34
N ASP A 27 -5.90 40.10 -24.69
CA ASP A 27 -5.26 41.43 -24.74
C ASP A 27 -5.29 42.20 -23.40
N GLN A 28 -6.13 41.81 -22.43
CA GLN A 28 -6.14 42.44 -21.10
C GLN A 28 -5.03 41.90 -20.18
N ASP A 29 -4.60 40.64 -20.37
CA ASP A 29 -3.62 40.01 -19.47
C ASP A 29 -2.16 40.32 -19.87
N GLN A 30 -1.93 40.73 -21.14
CA GLN A 30 -0.63 41.22 -21.60
C GLN A 30 -0.31 42.66 -21.18
N SER A 31 -1.33 43.49 -20.93
CA SER A 31 -1.13 44.90 -20.56
C SER A 31 -0.68 45.06 -19.10
N ILE A 32 -1.12 44.16 -18.20
CA ILE A 32 -0.73 44.17 -16.78
C ILE A 32 0.71 43.66 -16.59
N ARG A 33 1.19 42.73 -17.43
CA ARG A 33 2.57 42.23 -17.39
C ARG A 33 3.63 43.21 -17.91
N LYS A 34 3.24 44.24 -18.67
CA LYS A 34 4.19 45.24 -19.21
C LYS A 34 4.40 46.46 -18.31
N GLN A 35 3.61 46.63 -17.24
CA GLN A 35 3.67 47.83 -16.38
C GLN A 35 4.54 47.66 -15.11
N ILE A 36 5.08 46.47 -14.82
CA ILE A 36 5.93 46.23 -13.64
C ILE A 36 7.44 46.31 -13.97
N ARG A 37 7.81 46.47 -15.25
CA ARG A 37 9.22 46.63 -15.68
C ARG A 37 9.51 48.08 -16.08
N GLN A 38 9.57 49.01 -15.13
CA GLN A 38 10.29 50.29 -15.31
C GLN A 38 10.34 51.11 -14.01
N SER A 39 11.25 50.76 -13.09
CA SER A 39 11.80 51.72 -12.10
C SER A 39 12.84 51.07 -11.19
N ALA A 40 14.14 51.29 -11.47
CA ALA A 40 15.21 51.69 -10.53
C ALA A 40 16.62 51.39 -11.09
N PRO A 41 17.60 52.32 -10.95
CA PRO A 41 18.96 52.17 -11.44
C PRO A 41 19.97 51.71 -10.36
N GLY A 42 21.02 50.99 -10.79
CA GLY A 42 22.38 51.14 -10.23
C GLY A 42 23.01 50.02 -9.39
N SER A 43 23.99 49.33 -10.00
CA SER A 43 25.28 48.85 -9.45
C SER A 43 25.34 47.75 -8.37
N GLN A 44 25.79 46.53 -8.72
CA GLN A 44 27.18 46.06 -8.58
C GLN A 44 27.30 44.63 -9.16
N ARG A 45 28.47 44.33 -9.74
CA ARG A 45 28.83 43.06 -10.38
C ARG A 45 29.15 42.02 -9.30
N ASP A 46 28.61 40.80 -9.45
CA ASP A 46 29.29 39.57 -9.04
C ASP A 46 28.83 38.41 -9.93
N ASP A 47 29.81 37.69 -10.48
CA ASP A 47 29.65 36.62 -11.47
C ASP A 47 28.99 35.38 -10.84
N THR A 48 27.76 35.07 -11.26
CA THR A 48 27.11 33.77 -11.07
C THR A 48 26.83 33.13 -12.44
N PRO A 49 27.07 31.82 -12.62
CA PRO A 49 26.82 31.17 -13.90
C PRO A 49 25.32 31.18 -14.19
N LYS A 50 24.96 31.73 -15.35
CA LYS A 50 23.57 31.84 -15.84
C LYS A 50 22.97 30.44 -15.96
N SER A 51 22.00 30.13 -15.10
CA SER A 51 21.14 28.96 -15.25
C SER A 51 20.38 29.04 -16.57
N SER A 52 20.53 28.02 -17.40
CA SER A 52 19.78 27.84 -18.66
C SER A 52 18.27 27.77 -18.38
N PRO A 53 17.39 28.25 -19.29
CA PRO A 53 15.95 28.11 -19.12
C PRO A 53 15.54 26.63 -19.06
N PRO A 54 14.55 26.24 -18.24
CA PRO A 54 14.08 24.86 -18.19
C PRO A 54 13.54 24.44 -19.56
N ARG A 55 14.10 23.35 -20.09
CA ARG A 55 13.71 22.76 -21.37
C ARG A 55 12.26 22.25 -21.26
N PRO A 56 11.36 22.53 -22.22
CA PRO A 56 10.03 21.94 -22.19
C PRO A 56 10.14 20.42 -22.33
N VAL A 57 9.60 19.68 -21.35
CA VAL A 57 9.56 18.22 -21.31
C VAL A 57 8.53 17.73 -22.33
N SER A 58 8.90 16.78 -23.19
CA SER A 58 7.98 16.21 -24.20
C SER A 58 6.96 15.23 -23.58
N VAL A 59 5.81 15.04 -24.23
CA VAL A 59 4.76 14.11 -23.76
C VAL A 59 5.27 12.67 -23.75
N GLU A 60 6.09 12.31 -24.73
CA GLU A 60 6.77 11.01 -24.80
C GLU A 60 7.71 10.79 -23.61
N GLU A 61 8.50 11.80 -23.25
CA GLU A 61 9.39 11.74 -22.07
C GLU A 61 8.58 11.62 -20.78
N LEU A 62 7.41 12.28 -20.68
CA LEU A 62 6.50 12.14 -19.55
C LEU A 62 5.91 10.73 -19.45
N MET A 63 5.47 10.14 -20.58
CA MET A 63 4.92 8.78 -20.61
C MET A 63 5.97 7.71 -20.28
N GLU A 64 7.20 7.87 -20.78
CA GLU A 64 8.30 6.96 -20.46
C GLU A 64 8.69 7.07 -18.98
N THR A 65 8.75 8.30 -18.46
CA THR A 65 9.01 8.54 -17.03
C THR A 65 7.90 7.90 -16.17
N ALA A 66 6.63 8.07 -16.55
CA ALA A 66 5.51 7.45 -15.84
C ALA A 66 5.59 5.93 -15.82
N LYS A 67 5.89 5.29 -16.96
CA LYS A 67 6.13 3.84 -17.05
C LYS A 67 7.32 3.39 -16.19
N GLY A 68 8.39 4.19 -16.16
CA GLY A 68 9.56 3.94 -15.31
C GLY A 68 9.20 3.94 -13.82
N VAL A 69 8.42 4.93 -13.38
CA VAL A 69 7.95 5.05 -11.99
C VAL A 69 7.01 3.91 -11.61
N THR A 70 6.08 3.52 -12.49
CA THR A 70 5.17 2.39 -12.22
C THR A 70 5.92 1.07 -12.09
N ASN A 71 6.92 0.83 -12.94
CA ASN A 71 7.72 -0.39 -12.88
C ASN A 71 8.60 -0.44 -11.62
N MET A 72 9.16 0.71 -11.22
CA MET A 72 9.90 0.85 -9.96
C MET A 72 9.01 0.60 -8.75
N ALA A 73 7.85 1.25 -8.68
CA ALA A 73 6.89 1.05 -7.60
C ALA A 73 6.43 -0.42 -7.51
N LEU A 74 6.18 -1.08 -8.65
CA LEU A 74 5.83 -2.49 -8.68
C LEU A 74 6.98 -3.40 -8.20
N ALA A 75 8.22 -3.15 -8.65
CA ALA A 75 9.38 -3.92 -8.21
C ALA A 75 9.60 -3.76 -6.69
N HIS A 76 9.48 -2.53 -6.19
CA HIS A 76 9.53 -2.19 -4.78
C HIS A 76 8.44 -2.93 -3.99
N GLU A 77 7.18 -2.90 -4.47
CA GLU A 77 6.05 -3.60 -3.84
C GLU A 77 6.29 -5.11 -3.73
N ILE A 78 6.77 -5.75 -4.79
CA ILE A 78 7.05 -7.20 -4.79
C ILE A 78 8.13 -7.56 -3.76
N VAL A 79 9.09 -6.68 -3.51
CA VAL A 79 10.22 -6.95 -2.60
C VAL A 79 9.87 -6.65 -1.15
N VAL A 80 9.24 -5.50 -0.89
CA VAL A 80 8.92 -5.06 0.47
C VAL A 80 7.73 -5.82 1.04
N ASN A 81 6.68 -6.05 0.24
CA ASN A 81 5.48 -6.77 0.67
C ASN A 81 5.59 -8.27 0.37
N GLY A 82 5.91 -9.06 1.42
CA GLY A 82 6.01 -10.52 1.35
C GLY A 82 4.77 -11.21 0.78
N ASP A 83 3.60 -10.65 1.05
CA ASP A 83 2.31 -11.23 0.71
C ASP A 83 1.71 -10.62 -0.57
N PHE A 84 2.51 -9.84 -1.32
CA PHE A 84 2.06 -9.24 -2.57
C PHE A 84 1.52 -10.30 -3.52
N GLN A 85 0.26 -10.10 -3.91
CA GLN A 85 -0.46 -10.88 -4.90
C GLN A 85 -1.23 -9.93 -5.81
N ILE A 86 -1.23 -10.24 -7.10
CA ILE A 86 -2.09 -9.62 -8.09
C ILE A 86 -3.52 -10.05 -7.76
N LYS A 87 -4.37 -9.05 -7.52
CA LYS A 87 -5.80 -9.22 -7.23
C LYS A 87 -6.64 -8.88 -8.46
N PRO A 88 -7.88 -9.37 -8.56
CA PRO A 88 -8.81 -8.94 -9.59
C PRO A 88 -9.04 -7.43 -9.50
N ALA A 89 -9.19 -6.79 -10.67
CA ALA A 89 -9.63 -5.40 -10.71
C ALA A 89 -11.12 -5.33 -10.33
N GLU A 90 -11.41 -5.02 -9.06
CA GLU A 90 -12.77 -4.80 -8.59
C GLU A 90 -13.22 -3.39 -8.97
N LEU A 91 -14.18 -3.31 -9.89
CA LEU A 91 -14.84 -2.04 -10.18
C LEU A 91 -15.84 -1.69 -9.05
N PRO A 92 -15.91 -0.42 -8.62
CA PRO A 92 -16.90 0.02 -7.64
C PRO A 92 -18.33 -0.33 -8.09
N GLU A 93 -19.16 -0.83 -7.16
CA GLU A 93 -20.50 -1.36 -7.46
C GLU A 93 -21.44 -0.37 -8.16
N HIS A 94 -21.22 0.93 -7.97
CA HIS A 94 -22.04 1.99 -8.55
C HIS A 94 -21.34 2.76 -9.68
N SER A 95 -20.16 2.30 -10.12
CA SER A 95 -19.45 2.93 -11.23
C SER A 95 -20.22 2.76 -12.56
N LEU A 96 -20.21 3.80 -13.39
CA LEU A 96 -20.76 3.73 -14.74
C LEU A 96 -20.05 2.63 -15.55
N GLU A 97 -18.74 2.51 -15.39
CA GLU A 97 -17.93 1.49 -16.06
C GLU A 97 -18.42 0.07 -15.75
N LYS A 98 -18.71 -0.25 -14.48
CA LYS A 98 -19.21 -1.57 -14.09
C LYS A 98 -20.58 -1.84 -14.72
N LYS A 99 -21.49 -0.86 -14.65
CA LYS A 99 -22.82 -1.00 -15.27
C LYS A 99 -22.74 -1.23 -16.77
N VAL A 100 -21.88 -0.48 -17.47
CA VAL A 100 -21.67 -0.65 -18.91
C VAL A 100 -21.10 -2.05 -19.19
N ARG A 101 -20.10 -2.48 -18.44
CA ARG A 101 -19.49 -3.83 -18.57
C ARG A 101 -20.54 -4.94 -18.36
N ASP A 102 -21.34 -4.85 -17.31
CA ASP A 102 -22.36 -5.85 -16.98
C ASP A 102 -23.46 -5.92 -18.06
N ILE A 103 -23.90 -4.76 -18.58
CA ILE A 103 -24.89 -4.70 -19.66
C ILE A 103 -24.33 -5.34 -20.95
N VAL A 104 -23.10 -5.01 -21.32
CA VAL A 104 -22.46 -5.57 -22.54
C VAL A 104 -22.25 -7.07 -22.41
N HIS A 105 -21.74 -7.54 -21.26
CA HIS A 105 -21.56 -8.96 -21.01
C HIS A 105 -22.90 -9.70 -21.05
N LYS A 106 -23.94 -9.14 -20.41
CA LYS A 106 -25.28 -9.72 -20.45
C LYS A 106 -25.81 -9.83 -21.88
N ALA A 107 -25.76 -8.74 -22.65
CA ALA A 107 -26.21 -8.72 -24.04
C ALA A 107 -25.50 -9.77 -24.90
N PHE A 108 -24.18 -9.94 -24.72
CA PHE A 108 -23.42 -10.97 -25.42
C PHE A 108 -23.95 -12.38 -25.13
N TRP A 109 -24.18 -12.71 -23.87
CA TRP A 109 -24.66 -14.03 -23.49
C TRP A 109 -26.13 -14.26 -23.89
N ASP A 110 -26.97 -13.22 -23.83
CA ASP A 110 -28.36 -13.28 -24.29
C ASP A 110 -28.40 -13.56 -25.81
N CYS A 111 -27.48 -12.96 -26.59
CA CYS A 111 -27.31 -13.26 -28.02
C CYS A 111 -26.84 -14.71 -28.25
N LEU A 112 -25.87 -15.20 -27.49
CA LEU A 112 -25.42 -16.60 -27.61
C LEU A 112 -26.56 -17.58 -27.30
N GLU A 113 -27.35 -17.31 -26.26
CA GLU A 113 -28.49 -18.14 -25.89
C GLU A 113 -29.58 -18.11 -26.98
N ALA A 114 -29.83 -16.95 -27.59
CA ALA A 114 -30.75 -16.84 -28.72
C ALA A 114 -30.29 -17.67 -29.92
N GLN A 115 -29.01 -17.57 -30.31
CA GLN A 115 -28.44 -18.32 -31.44
C GLN A 115 -28.52 -19.84 -31.26
N LEU A 116 -28.28 -20.33 -30.05
CA LEU A 116 -28.37 -21.76 -29.74
C LEU A 116 -29.82 -22.30 -29.71
N LYS A 117 -30.82 -21.42 -29.62
CA LYS A 117 -32.25 -21.76 -29.63
C LYS A 117 -32.90 -21.64 -31.01
N GLU A 118 -32.19 -21.10 -32.00
CA GLU A 118 -32.66 -21.06 -33.39
C GLU A 118 -32.80 -22.47 -33.98
N ASP A 119 -33.65 -22.62 -35.02
CA ASP A 119 -33.84 -23.87 -35.75
C ASP A 119 -33.61 -23.64 -37.26
N PRO A 120 -32.44 -24.05 -37.83
CA PRO A 120 -31.34 -24.74 -37.18
C PRO A 120 -30.49 -23.81 -36.28
N PRO A 121 -29.79 -24.35 -35.27
CA PRO A 121 -28.98 -23.55 -34.34
C PRO A 121 -27.76 -22.93 -35.02
N THR A 122 -27.46 -21.69 -34.66
CA THR A 122 -26.29 -20.94 -35.15
C THR A 122 -25.17 -20.99 -34.11
N TYR A 123 -23.93 -21.27 -34.53
CA TYR A 123 -22.78 -21.47 -33.61
C TYR A 123 -21.72 -20.37 -33.64
N ASP A 124 -21.94 -19.28 -34.36
CA ASP A 124 -20.93 -18.22 -34.59
C ASP A 124 -20.30 -17.69 -33.29
N HIS A 125 -21.10 -17.37 -32.27
CA HIS A 125 -20.57 -16.87 -31.00
C HIS A 125 -19.88 -17.97 -30.19
N ALA A 126 -20.36 -19.21 -30.25
CA ALA A 126 -19.72 -20.34 -29.58
C ALA A 126 -18.32 -20.63 -30.15
N ILE A 127 -18.16 -20.55 -31.47
CA ILE A 127 -16.86 -20.72 -32.15
C ILE A 127 -15.88 -19.62 -31.74
N LYS A 128 -16.34 -18.37 -31.63
CA LYS A 128 -15.51 -17.26 -31.12
C LYS A 128 -15.02 -17.51 -29.69
N LEU A 129 -15.93 -17.96 -28.81
CA LEU A 129 -15.57 -18.31 -27.43
C LEU A 129 -14.58 -19.47 -27.37
N LEU A 130 -14.73 -20.50 -28.21
CA LEU A 130 -13.76 -21.58 -28.32
C LEU A 130 -12.39 -21.08 -28.80
N GLY A 131 -12.36 -20.11 -29.72
CA GLY A 131 -11.13 -19.42 -30.13
C GLY A 131 -10.46 -18.69 -28.97
N GLU A 132 -11.22 -17.94 -28.18
CA GLU A 132 -10.69 -17.29 -26.98
C GLU A 132 -10.19 -18.30 -25.94
N ILE A 133 -10.91 -19.40 -25.72
CA ILE A 133 -10.49 -20.49 -24.83
C ILE A 133 -9.16 -21.08 -25.32
N LYS A 134 -9.05 -21.37 -26.63
CA LYS A 134 -7.81 -21.86 -27.24
C LYS A 134 -6.64 -20.94 -26.95
N GLU A 135 -6.79 -19.64 -27.22
CA GLU A 135 -5.72 -18.66 -26.96
C GLU A 135 -5.36 -18.58 -25.47
N ASN A 136 -6.36 -18.61 -24.58
CA ASN A 136 -6.13 -18.63 -23.13
C ASN A 136 -5.35 -19.87 -22.70
N LEU A 137 -5.73 -21.07 -23.15
CA LEU A 137 -5.03 -22.31 -22.84
C LEU A 137 -3.59 -22.29 -23.36
N LEU A 138 -3.37 -21.78 -24.58
CA LEU A 138 -2.05 -21.63 -25.17
C LEU A 138 -1.18 -20.62 -24.42
N SER A 139 -1.78 -19.58 -23.82
CA SER A 139 -1.07 -18.55 -23.04
C SER A 139 -0.47 -19.10 -21.74
N PHE A 140 -1.03 -20.18 -21.19
CA PHE A 140 -0.49 -20.85 -20.00
C PHE A 140 0.72 -21.74 -20.29
N LEU A 141 0.99 -22.03 -21.57
CA LEU A 141 2.06 -22.93 -21.96
C LEU A 141 3.40 -22.21 -22.08
N LEU A 142 4.39 -22.72 -21.36
CA LEU A 142 5.79 -22.35 -21.57
C LEU A 142 6.27 -22.77 -22.97
N PRO A 143 7.31 -22.11 -23.54
CA PRO A 143 7.82 -22.43 -24.87
C PRO A 143 8.22 -23.91 -25.07
N GLY A 144 8.61 -24.60 -24.00
CA GLY A 144 8.97 -26.02 -24.03
C GLY A 144 7.81 -27.01 -24.12
N HIS A 145 6.55 -26.58 -23.95
CA HIS A 145 5.38 -27.47 -23.92
C HIS A 145 4.82 -27.76 -25.32
N THR A 146 5.68 -28.15 -26.26
CA THR A 146 5.31 -28.36 -27.68
C THR A 146 4.24 -29.42 -27.88
N ARG A 147 4.28 -30.54 -27.14
CA ARG A 147 3.27 -31.60 -27.22
C ARG A 147 1.86 -31.11 -26.87
N LEU A 148 1.71 -30.41 -25.73
CA LEU A 148 0.41 -29.88 -25.29
C LEU A 148 -0.09 -28.78 -26.24
N ARG A 149 0.82 -27.93 -26.72
CA ARG A 149 0.50 -26.90 -27.72
C ARG A 149 -0.07 -27.51 -29.00
N ASN A 150 0.56 -28.56 -29.51
CA ASN A 150 0.08 -29.25 -30.71
C ASN A 150 -1.30 -29.88 -30.47
N GLN A 151 -1.47 -30.58 -29.34
CA GLN A 151 -2.75 -31.21 -28.98
C GLN A 151 -3.90 -30.19 -28.89
N ILE A 152 -3.68 -29.03 -28.26
CA ILE A 152 -4.68 -27.96 -28.19
C ILE A 152 -4.98 -27.40 -29.58
N THR A 153 -3.95 -27.21 -30.41
CA THR A 153 -4.10 -26.63 -31.75
C THR A 153 -4.86 -27.55 -32.70
N GLU A 154 -4.61 -28.85 -32.60
CA GLU A 154 -5.24 -29.89 -33.43
C GLU A 154 -6.71 -30.13 -33.05
N VAL A 155 -7.03 -30.21 -31.75
CA VAL A 155 -8.41 -30.46 -31.31
C VAL A 155 -9.28 -29.20 -31.40
N LEU A 156 -8.71 -28.02 -31.11
CA LEU A 156 -9.41 -26.74 -31.24
C LEU A 156 -9.06 -26.05 -32.56
N ASP A 157 -9.20 -26.75 -33.68
CA ASP A 157 -9.10 -26.17 -35.03
C ASP A 157 -10.41 -25.45 -35.37
N LEU A 158 -10.38 -24.11 -35.41
CA LEU A 158 -11.57 -23.29 -35.61
C LEU A 158 -12.15 -23.44 -37.02
N ASP A 159 -11.32 -23.70 -38.03
CA ASP A 159 -11.78 -23.87 -39.41
C ASP A 159 -12.51 -25.20 -39.54
N LEU A 160 -11.97 -26.27 -38.95
CA LEU A 160 -12.62 -27.57 -38.90
C LEU A 160 -13.92 -27.52 -38.08
N ILE A 161 -13.90 -26.94 -36.89
CA ILE A 161 -15.07 -26.79 -36.03
C ILE A 161 -16.18 -26.01 -36.74
N LYS A 162 -15.83 -24.96 -37.50
CA LYS A 162 -16.79 -24.21 -38.29
C LYS A 162 -17.42 -25.07 -39.40
N GLN A 163 -16.61 -25.86 -40.11
CA GLN A 163 -17.11 -26.79 -41.13
C GLN A 163 -18.03 -27.86 -40.52
N GLU A 164 -17.70 -28.39 -39.35
CA GLU A 164 -18.55 -29.34 -38.64
C GLU A 164 -19.89 -28.71 -38.22
N ALA A 165 -19.88 -27.44 -37.80
CA ALA A 165 -21.07 -26.69 -37.44
C ALA A 165 -22.00 -26.48 -38.64
N GLU A 166 -21.47 -26.04 -39.78
CA GLU A 166 -22.24 -25.79 -41.01
C GLU A 166 -22.90 -27.06 -41.56
N ASN A 167 -22.28 -28.23 -41.32
CA ASN A 167 -22.81 -29.54 -41.75
C ASN A 167 -23.64 -30.25 -40.67
N GLY A 168 -23.90 -29.63 -39.52
CA GLY A 168 -24.68 -30.21 -38.43
C GLY A 168 -24.02 -31.41 -37.74
N ALA A 169 -22.69 -31.54 -37.83
CA ALA A 169 -21.90 -32.64 -37.27
C ALA A 169 -21.16 -32.26 -35.98
N LEU A 170 -21.22 -30.99 -35.56
CA LEU A 170 -20.47 -30.48 -34.40
C LEU A 170 -20.96 -31.08 -33.08
N ASP A 171 -20.01 -31.64 -32.30
CA ASP A 171 -20.25 -32.14 -30.94
C ASP A 171 -19.58 -31.23 -29.89
N ILE A 172 -20.34 -30.24 -29.41
CA ILE A 172 -19.87 -29.27 -28.41
C ILE A 172 -19.49 -29.96 -27.10
N SER A 173 -20.20 -31.02 -26.71
CA SER A 173 -19.94 -31.71 -25.45
C SER A 173 -18.53 -32.30 -25.42
N LYS A 174 -18.09 -32.94 -26.51
CA LYS A 174 -16.72 -33.48 -26.63
C LYS A 174 -15.65 -32.38 -26.57
N LEU A 175 -15.88 -31.26 -27.26
CA LEU A 175 -14.94 -30.13 -27.25
C LEU A 175 -14.80 -29.55 -25.83
N VAL A 176 -15.92 -29.41 -25.11
CA VAL A 176 -15.89 -28.89 -23.75
C VAL A 176 -15.25 -29.89 -22.77
N GLU A 177 -15.51 -31.19 -22.90
CA GLU A 177 -14.81 -32.21 -22.11
C GLU A 177 -13.30 -32.15 -22.30
N PHE A 178 -12.83 -31.95 -23.54
CA PHE A 178 -11.42 -31.74 -23.83
C PHE A 178 -10.88 -30.47 -23.17
N VAL A 179 -11.60 -29.34 -23.28
CA VAL A 179 -11.22 -28.08 -22.64
C VAL A 179 -11.10 -28.23 -21.13
N ILE A 180 -12.11 -28.82 -20.46
CA ILE A 180 -12.10 -29.04 -19.02
C ILE A 180 -10.96 -29.98 -18.62
N GLY A 181 -10.70 -31.03 -19.42
CA GLY A 181 -9.56 -31.93 -19.20
C GLY A 181 -8.21 -31.22 -19.32
N MET A 182 -8.07 -30.34 -20.31
CA MET A 182 -6.86 -29.53 -20.49
C MET A 182 -6.69 -28.53 -19.35
N MET A 183 -7.76 -27.84 -18.94
CA MET A 183 -7.76 -26.95 -17.79
C MET A 183 -7.34 -27.69 -16.51
N GLY A 184 -7.88 -28.87 -16.26
CA GLY A 184 -7.50 -29.72 -15.13
C GLY A 184 -6.04 -30.18 -15.16
N THR A 185 -5.42 -30.25 -16.34
CA THR A 185 -3.99 -30.58 -16.48
C THR A 185 -3.09 -29.37 -16.23
N LEU A 186 -3.57 -28.15 -16.52
CA LEU A 186 -2.81 -26.91 -16.44
C LEU A 186 -3.03 -26.11 -15.15
N CYS A 187 -4.10 -26.37 -14.40
CA CYS A 187 -4.42 -25.63 -13.19
C CYS A 187 -3.59 -26.07 -11.98
N ALA A 188 -3.54 -25.22 -10.96
CA ALA A 188 -2.99 -25.59 -9.66
C ALA A 188 -3.94 -26.55 -8.92
N PRO A 189 -3.43 -27.43 -8.02
CA PRO A 189 -4.28 -28.38 -7.27
C PRO A 189 -5.40 -27.73 -6.45
N ALA A 190 -5.22 -26.46 -6.07
CA ALA A 190 -6.23 -25.69 -5.37
C ALA A 190 -7.52 -25.45 -6.19
N ARG A 191 -7.48 -25.66 -7.52
CA ARG A 191 -8.60 -25.46 -8.45
C ARG A 191 -9.32 -26.73 -8.86
N ASP A 192 -8.90 -27.89 -8.35
CA ASP A 192 -9.48 -29.19 -8.73
C ASP A 192 -10.98 -29.25 -8.44
N GLU A 193 -11.45 -28.60 -7.37
CA GLU A 193 -12.87 -28.54 -7.02
C GLU A 193 -13.68 -27.68 -8.00
N GLU A 194 -13.13 -26.56 -8.47
CA GLU A 194 -13.75 -25.73 -9.50
C GLU A 194 -13.81 -26.48 -10.85
N ILE A 195 -12.77 -27.22 -11.21
CA ILE A 195 -12.76 -28.06 -12.42
C ILE A 195 -13.80 -29.17 -12.33
N LYS A 196 -14.01 -29.78 -11.16
CA LYS A 196 -15.10 -30.76 -10.96
C LYS A 196 -16.46 -30.13 -11.17
N LYS A 197 -16.71 -28.94 -10.60
CA LYS A 197 -17.99 -28.22 -10.77
C LYS A 197 -18.30 -27.91 -12.24
N LEU A 198 -17.29 -27.67 -13.09
CA LEU A 198 -17.52 -27.47 -14.53
C LEU A 198 -18.12 -28.71 -15.20
N LYS A 199 -17.78 -29.92 -14.74
CA LYS A 199 -18.32 -31.18 -15.30
C LYS A 199 -19.79 -31.42 -14.96
N ASP A 200 -20.30 -30.77 -13.92
CA ASP A 200 -21.69 -30.92 -13.47
C ASP A 200 -22.67 -30.02 -14.24
N ILE A 201 -22.17 -29.00 -14.95
CA ILE A 201 -22.99 -28.04 -15.69
C ILE A 201 -23.37 -28.62 -17.06
N ARG A 202 -24.68 -28.80 -17.29
CA ARG A 202 -25.20 -29.39 -18.54
C ARG A 202 -25.58 -28.37 -19.62
N GLU A 203 -25.87 -27.13 -19.22
CA GLU A 203 -26.27 -26.07 -20.14
C GLU A 203 -25.05 -25.36 -20.73
N ILE A 204 -25.04 -25.18 -22.06
CA ILE A 204 -23.87 -24.67 -22.81
C ILE A 204 -23.48 -23.24 -22.37
N VAL A 205 -24.46 -22.32 -22.24
CA VAL A 205 -24.17 -20.92 -21.91
C VAL A 205 -23.63 -20.75 -20.47
N PRO A 206 -24.26 -21.32 -19.42
CA PRO A 206 -23.68 -21.35 -18.08
C PRO A 206 -22.32 -22.04 -18.03
N LEU A 207 -22.11 -23.08 -18.83
CA LEU A 207 -20.84 -23.80 -18.89
C LEU A 207 -19.71 -22.93 -19.45
N PHE A 208 -19.92 -22.25 -20.57
CA PHE A 208 -18.94 -21.28 -21.09
C PHE A 208 -18.65 -20.18 -20.07
N ARG A 209 -19.67 -19.59 -19.43
CA ARG A 209 -19.48 -18.59 -18.37
C ARG A 209 -18.59 -19.11 -17.25
N ALA A 210 -18.85 -20.33 -16.78
CA ALA A 210 -18.07 -20.95 -15.71
C ALA A 210 -16.63 -21.26 -16.17
N ILE A 211 -16.43 -21.73 -17.40
CA ILE A 211 -15.10 -21.95 -17.99
C ILE A 211 -14.29 -20.66 -17.98
N PHE A 212 -14.82 -19.55 -18.50
CA PHE A 212 -14.11 -18.28 -18.50
C PHE A 212 -13.80 -17.78 -17.08
N SER A 213 -14.74 -17.95 -16.14
CA SER A 213 -14.49 -17.62 -14.74
C SER A 213 -13.30 -18.40 -14.16
N VAL A 214 -13.18 -19.70 -14.46
CA VAL A 214 -12.04 -20.50 -14.00
C VAL A 214 -10.77 -20.15 -14.75
N LEU A 215 -10.82 -19.88 -16.06
CA LEU A 215 -9.66 -19.43 -16.84
C LEU A 215 -9.09 -18.11 -16.31
N ASP A 216 -9.93 -17.17 -15.89
CA ASP A 216 -9.48 -15.90 -15.31
C ASP A 216 -8.81 -16.11 -13.94
N LEU A 217 -9.32 -17.04 -13.12
CA LEU A 217 -8.64 -17.46 -11.90
C LEU A 217 -7.28 -18.10 -12.20
N MET A 218 -7.20 -18.97 -13.22
CA MET A 218 -5.95 -19.59 -13.65
C MET A 218 -4.91 -18.56 -14.13
N LYS A 219 -5.32 -17.52 -14.87
CA LYS A 219 -4.42 -16.41 -15.25
C LYS A 219 -3.83 -15.72 -14.03
N MET A 220 -4.65 -15.48 -13.03
CA MET A 220 -4.22 -14.84 -11.79
C MET A 220 -3.27 -15.75 -11.00
N ASP A 221 -3.57 -17.05 -10.92
CA ASP A 221 -2.69 -18.05 -10.30
C ASP A 221 -1.32 -18.07 -10.99
N MET A 222 -1.29 -18.03 -12.34
CA MET A 222 -0.04 -17.95 -13.13
C MET A 222 0.72 -16.65 -12.91
N ALA A 223 0.04 -15.51 -12.88
CA ALA A 223 0.67 -14.22 -12.61
C ALA A 223 1.29 -14.19 -11.20
N ASN A 224 0.57 -14.69 -10.18
CA ASN A 224 1.06 -14.79 -8.81
C ASN A 224 2.21 -15.79 -8.68
N PHE A 225 2.17 -16.90 -9.41
CA PHE A 225 3.28 -17.85 -9.49
C PHE A 225 4.53 -17.22 -10.14
N ALA A 226 4.36 -16.45 -11.22
CA ALA A 226 5.46 -15.74 -11.87
C ALA A 226 6.10 -14.70 -10.94
N VAL A 227 5.28 -13.91 -10.23
CA VAL A 227 5.72 -12.97 -9.19
C VAL A 227 6.51 -13.69 -8.10
N SER A 228 5.99 -14.82 -7.59
CA SER A 228 6.67 -15.61 -6.56
C SER A 228 8.00 -16.18 -7.05
N SER A 229 8.06 -16.61 -8.32
CA SER A 229 9.26 -17.19 -8.94
C SER A 229 10.35 -16.14 -9.21
N ILE A 230 9.99 -14.90 -9.57
CA ILE A 230 10.96 -13.83 -9.85
C ILE A 230 11.41 -13.09 -8.59
N ARG A 231 10.61 -13.12 -7.51
CA ARG A 231 10.87 -12.40 -6.26
C ARG A 231 12.30 -12.59 -5.71
N PRO A 232 12.90 -13.81 -5.65
CA PRO A 232 14.27 -13.96 -5.14
C PRO A 232 15.31 -13.19 -5.95
N LYS A 233 15.14 -13.14 -7.29
CA LYS A 233 16.04 -12.38 -8.18
C LYS A 233 15.81 -10.88 -8.03
N LEU A 234 14.56 -10.44 -7.89
CA LEU A 234 14.24 -9.04 -7.61
C LEU A 234 14.82 -8.60 -6.27
N MET A 235 14.73 -9.40 -5.21
CA MET A 235 15.32 -9.07 -3.91
C MET A 235 16.83 -8.82 -4.00
N GLN A 236 17.53 -9.53 -4.89
CA GLN A 236 18.97 -9.35 -5.08
C GLN A 236 19.34 -8.05 -5.81
N GLN A 237 18.52 -7.60 -6.78
CA GLN A 237 18.87 -6.48 -7.68
C GLN A 237 18.05 -5.20 -7.44
N SER A 238 16.98 -5.28 -6.65
CA SER A 238 16.02 -4.20 -6.43
C SER A 238 16.64 -2.95 -5.84
N ALA A 239 17.54 -3.08 -4.85
CA ALA A 239 18.18 -1.93 -4.25
C ALA A 239 19.02 -1.12 -5.25
N GLU A 240 19.75 -1.81 -6.14
CA GLU A 240 20.54 -1.17 -7.18
C GLU A 240 19.65 -0.54 -8.26
N TYR A 241 18.56 -1.21 -8.61
CA TYR A 241 17.58 -0.71 -9.56
C TYR A 241 16.87 0.56 -9.05
N GLU A 242 16.34 0.53 -7.83
CA GLU A 242 15.71 1.69 -7.20
C GLU A 242 16.69 2.85 -7.03
N ARG A 243 17.93 2.56 -6.58
CA ARG A 243 18.97 3.59 -6.46
C ARG A 243 19.30 4.23 -7.81
N LYS A 244 19.44 3.43 -8.86
CA LYS A 244 19.68 3.97 -10.22
C LYS A 244 18.53 4.85 -10.69
N LYS A 245 17.29 4.42 -10.48
CA LYS A 245 16.10 5.21 -10.85
C LYS A 245 15.95 6.48 -10.04
N PHE A 246 16.26 6.44 -8.75
CA PHE A 246 16.30 7.63 -7.92
C PHE A 246 17.41 8.58 -8.35
N GLN A 247 18.58 8.08 -8.71
CA GLN A 247 19.68 8.89 -9.25
C GLN A 247 19.28 9.61 -10.55
N GLU A 248 18.63 8.90 -11.49
CA GLU A 248 18.08 9.50 -12.73
C GLU A 248 17.08 10.62 -12.41
N PHE A 249 16.31 10.49 -11.32
CA PHE A 249 15.40 11.54 -10.85
C PHE A 249 16.15 12.74 -10.25
N LEU A 250 17.15 12.52 -9.40
CA LEU A 250 17.97 13.58 -8.80
C LEU A 250 18.71 14.42 -9.86
N GLU A 251 19.22 13.78 -10.93
CA GLU A 251 19.90 14.47 -12.03
C GLU A 251 18.99 15.46 -12.76
N LYS A 252 17.68 15.17 -12.83
CA LYS A 252 16.69 16.08 -13.40
C LYS A 252 16.29 17.20 -12.43
N GLN A 253 16.48 17.03 -11.12
CA GLN A 253 16.12 17.99 -10.07
C GLN A 253 17.21 18.07 -8.97
N PRO A 254 18.22 18.95 -9.11
CA PRO A 254 19.39 18.97 -8.21
C PRO A 254 19.13 19.42 -6.76
N ASN A 255 17.94 19.97 -6.43
CA ASN A 255 17.55 20.38 -5.07
C ASN A 255 16.47 19.47 -4.45
N SER A 256 16.41 18.19 -4.82
CA SER A 256 15.32 17.28 -4.46
C SER A 256 15.54 16.48 -3.15
N LEU A 257 16.44 16.92 -2.27
CA LEU A 257 16.75 16.25 -0.98
C LEU A 257 16.59 17.20 0.22
N ASP A 258 15.81 18.27 0.06
CA ASP A 258 15.62 19.28 1.09
C ASP A 258 14.86 18.69 2.30
N LEU A 259 13.86 17.84 2.07
CA LEU A 259 13.09 17.21 3.15
C LEU A 259 13.94 16.17 3.88
N VAL A 260 14.72 15.35 3.16
CA VAL A 260 15.70 14.43 3.77
C VAL A 260 16.71 15.19 4.63
N THR A 261 17.23 16.32 4.15
CA THR A 261 18.21 17.13 4.90
C THR A 261 17.60 17.70 6.17
N SER A 262 16.41 18.29 6.09
CA SER A 262 15.70 18.81 7.28
C SER A 262 15.37 17.70 8.27
N TRP A 263 14.91 16.54 7.78
CA TRP A 263 14.52 15.40 8.60
C TRP A 263 15.71 14.83 9.38
N LEU A 264 16.86 14.65 8.74
CA LEU A 264 18.08 14.15 9.38
C LEU A 264 18.69 15.18 10.33
N GLN A 265 18.66 16.48 9.99
CA GLN A 265 19.12 17.55 10.87
C GLN A 265 18.28 17.61 12.16
N GLU A 266 16.95 17.54 12.05
CA GLU A 266 16.07 17.57 13.22
C GLU A 266 16.33 16.37 14.16
N ALA A 267 16.75 15.23 13.61
CA ALA A 267 17.13 14.06 14.40
C ALA A 267 18.51 14.23 15.08
N ALA A 268 19.48 14.81 14.37
CA ALA A 268 20.80 15.11 14.91
C ALA A 268 20.71 16.11 16.08
N ASP A 269 19.97 17.20 15.90
CA ASP A 269 19.75 18.24 16.92
C ASP A 269 19.14 17.66 18.20
N ASP A 270 18.16 16.75 18.07
CA ASP A 270 17.50 16.13 19.22
C ASP A 270 18.42 15.18 19.99
N LEU A 271 19.26 14.42 19.29
CA LEU A 271 20.29 13.59 19.93
C LEU A 271 21.34 14.45 20.63
N ALA A 272 21.76 15.57 20.02
CA ALA A 272 22.67 16.52 20.63
C ALA A 272 22.07 17.12 21.93
N LYS A 273 20.80 17.56 21.89
CA LYS A 273 20.07 18.05 23.08
C LYS A 273 19.97 17.00 24.19
N LEU A 274 19.68 15.74 23.84
CA LEU A 274 19.58 14.65 24.81
C LEU A 274 20.93 14.38 25.50
N ARG A 275 22.03 14.49 24.75
CA ARG A 275 23.39 14.37 25.30
C ARG A 275 23.71 15.50 26.28
N CYS A 276 23.41 16.74 25.92
CA CYS A 276 23.61 17.90 26.81
C CYS A 276 22.82 17.77 28.13
N LYS A 277 21.63 17.16 28.11
CA LYS A 277 20.83 16.92 29.32
C LYS A 277 21.33 15.78 30.20
N LYS A 278 22.09 14.83 29.66
CA LYS A 278 22.59 13.63 30.39
C LYS A 278 24.00 13.81 30.99
N LEU A 279 24.76 14.83 30.58
CA LEU A 279 26.04 15.19 31.19
C LEU A 279 25.78 15.93 32.51
N PRO A 280 26.26 15.43 33.67
CA PRO A 280 26.25 16.19 34.91
C PRO A 280 27.21 17.37 34.80
N ALA A 281 26.82 18.55 35.29
CA ALA A 281 27.63 19.77 35.27
C ALA A 281 28.86 19.75 36.21
N HIS A 282 29.26 18.61 36.76
CA HIS A 282 30.41 18.52 37.66
C HIS A 282 31.16 17.19 37.51
N SER A 283 32.24 17.22 36.76
CA SER A 283 33.42 16.38 37.00
C SER A 283 34.61 16.99 36.28
N SER A 284 35.15 18.05 36.89
CA SER A 284 36.53 18.46 36.68
C SER A 284 37.41 17.45 37.43
N GLY A 285 38.18 16.63 36.72
CA GLY A 285 39.14 15.72 37.34
C GLY A 285 39.50 14.52 36.47
N ASP A 286 40.71 14.59 35.91
CA ASP A 286 41.57 13.52 35.43
C ASP A 286 41.16 12.65 34.22
N GLY A 287 41.84 12.94 33.10
CA GLY A 287 42.90 12.02 32.68
C GLY A 287 42.48 10.72 32.01
N ALA A 288 41.54 10.77 31.06
CA ALA A 288 41.49 9.79 29.98
C ALA A 288 41.03 10.49 28.71
N THR A 289 41.84 10.41 27.65
CA THR A 289 41.50 10.76 26.28
C THR A 289 40.37 9.84 25.78
N GLY A 290 39.16 10.06 26.25
CA GLY A 290 37.93 9.55 25.67
C GLY A 290 37.32 10.69 24.87
N GLY A 291 37.76 10.85 23.62
CA GLY A 291 37.16 11.82 22.70
C GLY A 291 35.65 11.73 22.79
N ALA A 292 34.98 12.87 22.87
CA ALA A 292 33.53 12.94 22.82
C ALA A 292 33.07 12.08 21.64
N SER A 293 32.54 10.88 21.91
CA SER A 293 32.18 9.93 20.85
C SER A 293 31.25 10.67 19.89
N ALA A 294 31.70 10.91 18.67
CA ALA A 294 30.96 11.64 17.65
C ALA A 294 29.58 11.01 17.46
N LEU A 295 28.56 11.80 17.12
CA LEU A 295 27.25 11.25 16.79
C LEU A 295 27.42 10.20 15.69
N CYS A 296 27.00 8.96 15.96
CA CYS A 296 27.08 7.91 14.96
C CYS A 296 25.99 8.13 13.90
N SER A 297 26.36 8.12 12.61
CA SER A 297 25.43 8.24 11.47
C SER A 297 24.23 7.30 11.62
N SER A 298 24.46 6.06 12.05
CA SER A 298 23.39 5.07 12.27
C SER A 298 22.43 5.45 13.40
N ALA A 299 22.91 6.11 14.47
CA ALA A 299 22.08 6.58 15.57
C ALA A 299 21.18 7.74 15.12
N VAL A 300 21.71 8.67 14.32
CA VAL A 300 20.91 9.78 13.73
C VAL A 300 19.84 9.21 12.82
N GLN A 301 20.18 8.27 11.93
CA GLN A 301 19.20 7.63 11.06
C GLN A 301 18.12 6.89 11.85
N ASN A 302 18.49 6.09 12.86
CA ASN A 302 17.52 5.39 13.71
C ASN A 302 16.57 6.36 14.38
N GLN A 303 17.09 7.43 14.98
CA GLN A 303 16.26 8.48 15.59
C GLN A 303 15.32 9.13 14.57
N ALA A 304 15.81 9.41 13.36
CA ALA A 304 15.01 10.02 12.30
C ALA A 304 13.82 9.14 11.92
N TYR A 305 14.03 7.82 11.73
CA TYR A 305 12.93 6.88 11.47
C TYR A 305 11.97 6.75 12.64
N MET A 306 12.47 6.70 13.88
CA MET A 306 11.62 6.66 15.08
C MET A 306 10.70 7.89 15.17
N LYS A 307 11.18 9.06 14.73
CA LYS A 307 10.36 10.29 14.67
C LYS A 307 9.25 10.20 13.62
N LEU A 308 9.46 9.50 12.50
CA LEU A 308 8.40 9.32 11.49
C LEU A 308 7.16 8.66 12.07
N LEU A 309 7.31 7.71 13.01
CA LEU A 309 6.18 7.03 13.66
C LEU A 309 5.33 7.92 14.57
N LYS A 310 5.80 9.13 14.89
CA LYS A 310 5.08 10.11 15.73
C LYS A 310 4.77 11.39 14.97
N TRP A 311 4.99 11.41 13.65
CA TRP A 311 4.84 12.63 12.89
C TRP A 311 3.38 12.95 12.63
N ASP A 312 3.09 14.24 12.54
CA ASP A 312 1.82 14.70 12.01
C ASP A 312 1.91 14.74 10.48
N HIS A 313 1.58 13.61 9.86
CA HIS A 313 1.66 13.45 8.41
C HIS A 313 0.64 14.28 7.63
N ILE A 314 -0.30 14.96 8.30
CA ILE A 314 -1.23 15.89 7.65
C ILE A 314 -0.51 17.19 7.33
N ASN A 315 0.28 17.69 8.29
CA ASN A 315 0.93 18.99 8.19
C ASN A 315 2.42 18.90 7.83
N ARG A 316 3.02 17.70 7.88
CA ARG A 316 4.44 17.49 7.61
C ARG A 316 4.64 16.39 6.55
N PRO A 317 5.22 16.73 5.39
CA PRO A 317 5.44 15.76 4.33
C PRO A 317 6.54 14.76 4.70
N PHE A 318 6.44 13.56 4.12
CA PHE A 318 7.50 12.56 4.23
C PHE A 318 8.77 12.97 3.48
N PRO A 319 9.97 12.49 3.89
CA PRO A 319 11.19 12.69 3.14
C PRO A 319 11.11 12.03 1.77
N GLU A 320 11.82 12.58 0.77
CA GLU A 320 11.71 12.15 -0.63
C GLU A 320 12.03 10.65 -0.82
N THR A 321 12.95 10.13 -0.01
CA THR A 321 13.37 8.72 -0.03
C THR A 321 12.34 7.76 0.58
N VAL A 322 11.32 8.26 1.27
CA VAL A 322 10.29 7.45 1.96
C VAL A 322 8.93 7.53 1.23
N LEU A 323 8.84 8.27 0.12
CA LEU A 323 7.57 8.58 -0.55
C LEU A 323 6.79 7.35 -1.05
N MET A 324 7.47 6.25 -1.41
CA MET A 324 6.80 5.00 -1.80
C MET A 324 6.15 4.27 -0.61
N ASP A 325 6.60 4.55 0.61
CA ASP A 325 6.26 3.83 1.83
C ASP A 325 5.35 4.63 2.78
N GLN A 326 4.84 5.80 2.35
CA GLN A 326 4.06 6.71 3.21
C GLN A 326 2.87 6.02 3.88
N SER A 327 2.06 5.30 3.09
CA SER A 327 0.90 4.57 3.61
C SER A 327 1.31 3.50 4.63
N ARG A 328 2.44 2.81 4.40
CA ARG A 328 2.95 1.79 5.33
C ARG A 328 3.39 2.40 6.66
N PHE A 329 4.06 3.56 6.64
CA PHE A 329 4.42 4.26 7.87
C PHE A 329 3.19 4.75 8.63
N GLN A 330 2.18 5.27 7.93
CA GLN A 330 0.90 5.69 8.52
C GLN A 330 0.12 4.51 9.11
N GLU A 331 0.09 3.37 8.42
CA GLU A 331 -0.51 2.13 8.92
C GLU A 331 0.19 1.64 10.19
N ILE A 332 1.52 1.64 10.22
CA ILE A 332 2.31 1.28 11.42
C ILE A 332 2.03 2.25 12.57
N GLN A 333 1.99 3.56 12.31
CA GLN A 333 1.62 4.56 13.32
C GLN A 333 0.25 4.28 13.91
N LEU A 334 -0.75 4.03 13.06
CA LEU A 334 -2.11 3.70 13.50
C LEU A 334 -2.16 2.38 14.31
N GLU A 335 -1.47 1.33 13.84
CA GLU A 335 -1.35 0.06 14.56
C GLU A 335 -0.73 0.27 15.95
N LEU A 336 0.31 1.12 16.07
CA LEU A 336 0.94 1.44 17.35
C LEU A 336 0.02 2.23 18.29
N GLU A 337 -0.73 3.21 17.79
CA GLU A 337 -1.69 3.98 18.59
C GLU A 337 -2.82 3.10 19.11
N GLN A 338 -3.37 2.21 18.28
CA GLN A 338 -4.37 1.23 18.70
C GLN A 338 -3.80 0.25 19.73
N LEU A 339 -2.56 -0.19 19.54
CA LEU A 339 -1.89 -1.11 20.46
C LEU A 339 -1.59 -0.45 21.81
N LEU A 340 -1.23 0.83 21.81
CA LEU A 340 -1.05 1.64 23.01
C LEU A 340 -2.33 1.69 23.86
N LEU A 341 -3.47 2.00 23.23
CA LEU A 341 -4.77 2.02 23.90
C LEU A 341 -5.17 0.63 24.40
N THR A 342 -4.95 -0.40 23.59
CA THR A 342 -5.19 -1.80 23.96
C THR A 342 -4.37 -2.21 25.18
N GLY A 343 -3.08 -1.89 25.19
CA GLY A 343 -2.19 -2.13 26.32
C GLY A 343 -2.62 -1.38 27.58
N ALA A 344 -3.04 -0.12 27.45
CA ALA A 344 -3.53 0.67 28.57
C ALA A 344 -4.81 0.10 29.17
N VAL A 345 -5.78 -0.27 28.34
CA VAL A 345 -7.04 -0.90 28.77
C VAL A 345 -6.77 -2.25 29.45
N LEU A 346 -5.91 -3.09 28.87
CA LEU A 346 -5.53 -4.37 29.47
C LEU A 346 -4.86 -4.16 30.83
N LEU A 347 -3.92 -3.21 30.94
CA LEU A 347 -3.24 -2.94 32.21
C LEU A 347 -4.21 -2.45 33.28
N VAL A 348 -5.10 -1.51 32.94
CA VAL A 348 -6.15 -1.02 33.85
C VAL A 348 -7.06 -2.17 34.27
N THR A 349 -7.50 -3.00 33.32
CA THR A 349 -8.40 -4.15 33.58
C THR A 349 -7.76 -5.17 34.51
N PHE A 350 -6.51 -5.57 34.24
CA PHE A 350 -5.79 -6.52 35.10
C PHE A 350 -5.49 -5.95 36.49
N SER A 351 -5.20 -4.64 36.58
CA SER A 351 -4.98 -3.98 37.87
C SER A 351 -6.25 -3.96 38.73
N ALA A 352 -7.43 -3.81 38.12
CA ALA A 352 -8.71 -3.82 38.81
C ALA A 352 -9.18 -5.25 39.18
N ALA A 353 -8.93 -6.22 38.29
CA ALA A 353 -9.30 -7.63 38.47
C ALA A 353 -8.45 -8.37 39.50
N GLY A 354 -7.20 -7.95 39.71
CA GLY A 354 -6.26 -8.69 40.55
C GLY A 354 -5.83 -10.02 39.93
N SER A 355 -5.12 -10.86 40.71
CA SER A 355 -4.53 -12.12 40.22
C SER A 355 -5.55 -13.16 39.72
N ALA A 356 -6.83 -13.02 40.08
CA ALA A 356 -7.87 -13.99 39.73
C ALA A 356 -8.12 -14.12 38.22
N LEU A 357 -7.90 -13.06 37.43
CA LEU A 357 -8.16 -13.05 35.98
C LEU A 357 -6.89 -12.96 35.12
N VAL A 358 -5.72 -12.73 35.72
CA VAL A 358 -4.45 -12.56 35.00
C VAL A 358 -4.00 -13.87 34.36
N ASP A 359 -4.21 -15.00 35.03
CA ASP A 359 -3.76 -16.32 34.58
C ASP A 359 -4.83 -17.05 33.73
N MET A 360 -5.95 -16.40 33.43
CA MET A 360 -7.06 -17.02 32.73
C MET A 360 -6.82 -17.08 31.22
N PRO A 361 -6.78 -18.30 30.62
CA PRO A 361 -6.48 -18.45 29.20
C PRO A 361 -7.58 -17.82 28.33
N GLY A 362 -7.18 -17.02 27.35
CA GLY A 362 -8.08 -16.41 26.37
C GLY A 362 -8.85 -15.16 26.85
N PHE A 363 -8.81 -14.82 28.16
CA PHE A 363 -9.46 -13.60 28.66
C PHE A 363 -8.85 -12.34 28.03
N ALA A 364 -7.51 -12.24 28.00
CA ALA A 364 -6.79 -11.14 27.36
C ALA A 364 -7.19 -10.97 25.88
N GLU A 365 -7.30 -12.07 25.12
CA GLU A 365 -7.65 -12.04 23.70
C GLU A 365 -9.09 -11.56 23.46
N LYS A 366 -10.03 -11.88 24.37
CA LYS A 366 -11.38 -11.32 24.30
C LYS A 366 -11.39 -9.81 24.50
N ILE A 367 -10.66 -9.32 25.51
CA ILE A 367 -10.54 -7.87 25.75
C ILE A 367 -9.89 -7.18 24.54
N LYS A 368 -8.82 -7.75 23.97
CA LYS A 368 -8.20 -7.26 22.73
C LYS A 368 -9.21 -7.17 21.58
N THR A 369 -10.04 -8.20 21.40
CA THR A 369 -11.05 -8.24 20.34
C THR A 369 -12.09 -7.13 20.53
N ILE A 370 -12.58 -6.93 21.76
CA ILE A 370 -13.52 -5.84 22.09
C ILE A 370 -12.90 -4.49 21.75
N VAL A 371 -11.67 -4.24 22.21
CA VAL A 371 -10.97 -2.96 21.98
C VAL A 371 -10.72 -2.74 20.49
N LYS A 372 -10.20 -3.74 19.77
CA LYS A 372 -9.90 -3.65 18.33
C LYS A 372 -11.13 -3.31 17.50
N VAL A 373 -12.27 -3.95 17.78
CA VAL A 373 -13.53 -3.67 17.07
C VAL A 373 -14.00 -2.24 17.35
N LEU A 374 -13.98 -1.80 18.61
CA LEU A 374 -14.47 -0.48 19.00
C LEU A 374 -13.51 0.68 18.65
N LEU A 375 -12.24 0.38 18.36
CA LEU A 375 -11.26 1.33 17.82
C LEU A 375 -11.17 1.30 16.28
N THR A 376 -12.01 0.52 15.62
CA THR A 376 -12.07 0.52 14.14
C THR A 376 -12.52 1.89 13.65
N GLY A 377 -11.76 2.50 12.75
CA GLY A 377 -12.03 3.84 12.23
C GLY A 377 -11.41 4.99 13.04
N MET A 378 -10.50 4.71 13.97
CA MET A 378 -9.80 5.75 14.77
C MET A 378 -9.07 6.81 13.93
N HIS A 379 -8.69 6.50 12.69
CA HIS A 379 -8.08 7.43 11.74
C HIS A 379 -9.06 8.45 11.12
N LEU A 380 -10.38 8.27 11.32
CA LEU A 380 -11.40 9.13 10.74
C LEU A 380 -11.59 10.40 11.60
N PRO A 381 -11.71 11.59 11.00
CA PRO A 381 -11.92 12.84 11.75
C PRO A 381 -13.20 12.86 12.60
N SER A 382 -14.20 12.04 12.25
CA SER A 382 -15.46 11.91 12.97
C SER A 382 -15.40 10.97 14.18
N PHE A 383 -14.28 10.28 14.40
CA PHE A 383 -14.16 9.27 15.45
C PHE A 383 -14.10 9.91 16.85
N ASN A 384 -15.02 9.52 17.73
CA ASN A 384 -15.07 10.00 19.10
C ASN A 384 -14.39 9.01 20.06
N LEU A 385 -13.10 9.20 20.30
CA LEU A 385 -12.31 8.33 21.17
C LEU A 385 -12.90 8.20 22.58
N LYS A 386 -13.45 9.27 23.15
CA LYS A 386 -13.97 9.27 24.53
C LYS A 386 -15.24 8.43 24.65
N GLU A 387 -16.09 8.45 23.64
CA GLU A 387 -17.31 7.65 23.57
C GLU A 387 -17.01 6.18 23.28
N SER A 388 -16.08 5.90 22.36
CA SER A 388 -15.59 4.54 22.11
C SER A 388 -14.97 3.94 23.37
N LEU A 389 -14.16 4.69 24.13
CA LEU A 389 -13.59 4.22 25.40
C LEU A 389 -14.63 4.04 26.50
N ALA A 390 -15.70 4.86 26.54
CA ALA A 390 -16.81 4.62 27.46
C ALA A 390 -17.52 3.30 27.14
N THR A 391 -17.78 3.04 25.85
CA THR A 391 -18.37 1.78 25.37
C THR A 391 -17.45 0.58 25.65
N ILE A 392 -16.13 0.74 25.43
CA ILE A 392 -15.12 -0.27 25.80
C ILE A 392 -15.22 -0.55 27.30
N GLY A 393 -15.27 0.49 28.15
CA GLY A 393 -15.40 0.33 29.59
C GLY A 393 -16.62 -0.50 29.99
N GLU A 394 -17.78 -0.27 29.36
CA GLU A 394 -18.98 -1.07 29.60
C GLU A 394 -18.81 -2.54 29.20
N LYS A 395 -18.30 -2.80 28.00
CA LYS A 395 -18.10 -4.16 27.47
C LYS A 395 -17.03 -4.93 28.26
N VAL A 396 -15.95 -4.26 28.65
CA VAL A 396 -14.88 -4.83 29.48
C VAL A 396 -15.42 -5.19 30.87
N CYS A 397 -16.19 -4.31 31.52
CA CYS A 397 -16.82 -4.64 32.80
C CYS A 397 -17.75 -5.85 32.70
N ALA A 398 -18.56 -5.92 31.63
CA ALA A 398 -19.44 -7.06 31.39
C ALA A 398 -18.64 -8.38 31.22
N GLU A 399 -17.55 -8.35 30.45
CA GLU A 399 -16.70 -9.53 30.26
C GLU A 399 -15.97 -9.94 31.54
N VAL A 400 -15.47 -8.97 32.33
CA VAL A 400 -14.87 -9.22 33.65
C VAL A 400 -15.86 -9.95 34.56
N ASN A 401 -17.09 -9.43 34.70
CA ASN A 401 -18.10 -10.05 35.56
C ASN A 401 -18.55 -11.42 35.05
N SER A 402 -18.70 -11.58 33.73
CA SER A 402 -19.02 -12.86 33.12
C SER A 402 -17.94 -13.89 33.43
N CYS A 403 -16.67 -13.52 33.26
CA CYS A 403 -15.54 -14.39 33.56
C CYS A 403 -15.46 -14.76 35.04
N LEU A 404 -15.60 -13.78 35.95
CA LEU A 404 -15.64 -14.03 37.40
C LEU A 404 -16.74 -15.03 37.77
N SER A 405 -17.96 -14.82 37.24
CA SER A 405 -19.12 -15.68 37.53
C SER A 405 -18.92 -17.10 37.01
N GLN A 406 -18.38 -17.26 35.79
CA GLN A 406 -18.11 -18.58 35.19
C GLN A 406 -17.09 -19.40 35.98
N HIS A 407 -16.18 -18.73 36.68
CA HIS A 407 -15.13 -19.37 37.48
C HIS A 407 -15.43 -19.39 38.99
N GLY A 408 -16.66 -19.07 39.39
CA GLY A 408 -17.09 -19.15 40.79
C GLY A 408 -16.56 -18.03 41.69
N PHE A 409 -16.03 -16.95 41.12
CA PHE A 409 -15.65 -15.75 41.85
C PHE A 409 -16.83 -14.78 41.99
N THR A 410 -16.74 -13.89 42.99
CA THR A 410 -17.75 -12.84 43.16
C THR A 410 -17.59 -11.77 42.07
N PRO A 411 -18.69 -11.40 41.37
CA PRO A 411 -18.68 -10.28 40.44
C PRO A 411 -18.26 -8.97 41.11
N PHE A 412 -17.86 -7.99 40.30
CA PHE A 412 -17.57 -6.65 40.80
C PHE A 412 -18.82 -6.00 41.40
N THR A 413 -18.58 -5.17 42.42
CA THR A 413 -19.61 -4.26 42.93
C THR A 413 -19.82 -3.10 41.94
N ALA A 414 -20.99 -2.47 41.99
CA ALA A 414 -21.30 -1.30 41.14
C ALA A 414 -20.25 -0.17 41.29
N GLU A 415 -19.69 0.02 42.48
CA GLU A 415 -18.61 0.97 42.73
C GLU A 415 -17.33 0.59 41.99
N ARG A 416 -16.90 -0.68 42.05
CA ARG A 416 -15.71 -1.18 41.34
C ARG A 416 -15.87 -1.11 39.83
N GLU A 417 -17.07 -1.41 39.32
CA GLU A 417 -17.38 -1.20 37.90
C GLU A 417 -17.29 0.27 37.49
N SER A 418 -17.85 1.18 38.29
CA SER A 418 -17.80 2.62 37.99
C SER A 418 -16.35 3.14 37.99
N VAL A 419 -15.52 2.65 38.90
CA VAL A 419 -14.08 3.00 38.93
C VAL A 419 -13.37 2.46 37.70
N LEU A 420 -13.58 1.20 37.32
CA LEU A 420 -12.96 0.60 36.14
C LEU A 420 -13.37 1.33 34.85
N LYS A 421 -14.67 1.61 34.68
CA LYS A 421 -15.19 2.39 33.53
C LYS A 421 -14.55 3.78 33.47
N GLY A 422 -14.48 4.47 34.62
CA GLY A 422 -13.85 5.79 34.72
C GLY A 422 -12.36 5.77 34.37
N GLN A 423 -11.62 4.77 34.85
CA GLN A 423 -10.20 4.59 34.54
C GLN A 423 -9.95 4.29 33.06
N ILE A 424 -10.78 3.44 32.43
CA ILE A 424 -10.71 3.15 30.99
C ILE A 424 -11.02 4.41 30.19
N GLN A 425 -12.05 5.18 30.56
CA GLN A 425 -12.37 6.42 29.87
C GLN A 425 -11.25 7.48 30.02
N ALA A 426 -10.56 7.51 31.16
CA ALA A 426 -9.43 8.40 31.41
C ALA A 426 -8.19 8.10 30.54
N VAL A 427 -8.13 6.94 29.87
CA VAL A 427 -7.10 6.61 28.87
C VAL A 427 -7.17 7.56 27.66
N ALA A 428 -8.32 8.17 27.38
CA ALA A 428 -8.48 9.15 26.31
C ALA A 428 -7.60 10.41 26.47
N SER A 429 -7.13 10.69 27.69
CA SER A 429 -6.37 11.91 27.97
C SER A 429 -4.92 11.77 27.49
N PRO A 430 -4.37 12.76 26.76
CA PRO A 430 -2.96 12.75 26.34
C PRO A 430 -1.98 12.79 27.52
N ASP A 431 -2.43 13.24 28.68
CA ASP A 431 -1.62 13.30 29.90
C ASP A 431 -1.66 12.04 30.76
N ASN A 432 -2.36 11.01 30.32
CA ASN A 432 -2.47 9.76 31.05
C ASN A 432 -1.09 9.11 31.29
N THR A 433 -0.76 8.87 32.55
CA THR A 433 0.55 8.31 32.96
C THR A 433 0.75 6.89 32.48
N ILE A 434 -0.31 6.07 32.42
CA ILE A 434 -0.26 4.70 31.90
C ILE A 434 0.08 4.73 30.42
N CYS A 435 -0.58 5.58 29.63
CA CYS A 435 -0.28 5.76 28.21
C CYS A 435 1.17 6.20 28.00
N LYS A 436 1.65 7.20 28.74
CA LYS A 436 3.05 7.67 28.65
C LYS A 436 4.07 6.57 28.95
N ILE A 437 3.79 5.72 29.96
CA ILE A 437 4.68 4.61 30.32
C ILE A 437 4.68 3.53 29.23
N ILE A 438 3.50 3.15 28.74
CA ILE A 438 3.37 2.11 27.70
C ILE A 438 4.01 2.58 26.40
N ASP A 439 3.70 3.82 25.96
CA ASP A 439 4.32 4.41 24.77
C ASP A 439 5.85 4.46 24.92
N SER A 440 6.38 4.97 26.02
CA SER A 440 7.84 5.00 26.25
C SER A 440 8.48 3.61 26.16
N ARG A 441 7.82 2.57 26.69
CA ARG A 441 8.30 1.18 26.60
C ARG A 441 8.23 0.63 25.17
N MET A 442 7.14 0.89 24.44
CA MET A 442 6.99 0.49 23.04
C MET A 442 8.04 1.16 22.16
N GLN A 443 8.25 2.48 22.31
CA GLN A 443 9.27 3.22 21.56
C GLN A 443 10.67 2.67 21.83
N LYS A 444 11.00 2.42 23.11
CA LYS A 444 12.29 1.83 23.48
C LYS A 444 12.47 0.41 22.93
N PHE A 445 11.40 -0.38 22.88
CA PHE A 445 11.41 -1.70 22.26
C PHE A 445 11.71 -1.61 20.77
N LEU A 446 11.00 -0.75 20.03
CA LEU A 446 11.23 -0.51 18.61
C LEU A 446 12.63 0.04 18.31
N GLU A 447 13.12 0.98 19.12
CA GLU A 447 14.47 1.54 19.01
C GLU A 447 15.54 0.46 19.19
N ASN A 448 15.41 -0.35 20.24
CA ASN A 448 16.32 -1.48 20.48
C ASN A 448 16.27 -2.50 19.35
N TYR A 449 15.07 -2.81 18.85
CA TYR A 449 14.86 -3.77 17.76
C TYR A 449 15.49 -3.27 16.45
N LEU A 450 15.38 -1.97 16.17
CA LEU A 450 16.00 -1.33 15.01
C LEU A 450 17.54 -1.30 15.12
N ALA A 451 18.07 -1.05 16.33
CA ALA A 451 19.51 -1.09 16.60
C ALA A 451 20.09 -2.51 16.57
N SER A 452 19.30 -3.53 16.94
CA SER A 452 19.71 -4.93 16.98
C SER A 452 19.59 -5.65 15.64
N SER A 453 19.28 -4.97 14.54
CA SER A 453 19.03 -5.56 13.21
C SER A 453 20.18 -6.44 12.66
N HIS A 454 21.37 -6.40 13.28
CA HIS A 454 22.52 -7.24 12.96
C HIS A 454 22.82 -8.37 13.99
N GLN A 455 22.07 -8.47 15.09
CA GLN A 455 22.28 -9.45 16.16
C GLN A 455 21.14 -10.48 16.21
N LYS A 456 21.48 -11.77 16.34
CA LYS A 456 20.53 -12.90 16.36
C LYS A 456 19.60 -12.96 17.58
N SER A 457 19.80 -12.10 18.58
CA SER A 457 19.03 -12.12 19.83
C SER A 457 17.95 -11.04 19.84
N LEU A 458 16.69 -11.46 20.00
CA LEU A 458 15.55 -10.56 20.20
C LEU A 458 15.76 -9.73 21.47
N PRO A 459 15.49 -8.41 21.45
CA PRO A 459 15.56 -7.57 22.65
C PRO A 459 14.66 -8.13 23.75
N ALA A 460 15.14 -8.09 25.00
CA ALA A 460 14.32 -8.45 26.15
C ALA A 460 13.10 -7.52 26.25
N ILE A 461 11.92 -8.09 26.47
CA ILE A 461 10.66 -7.36 26.50
C ILE A 461 10.61 -6.44 27.72
N PRO A 462 10.25 -5.16 27.56
CA PRO A 462 9.98 -4.29 28.69
C PRO A 462 8.83 -4.84 29.54
N GLY A 463 9.05 -4.94 30.86
CA GLY A 463 8.01 -5.40 31.79
C GLY A 463 6.71 -4.62 31.63
N GLY A 464 5.57 -5.31 31.70
CA GLY A 464 4.23 -4.73 31.55
C GLY A 464 3.67 -4.68 30.12
N LEU A 465 4.43 -5.10 29.10
CA LEU A 465 3.94 -5.26 27.72
C LEU A 465 3.54 -6.70 27.37
N GLY A 466 3.69 -7.65 28.29
CA GLY A 466 3.43 -9.08 28.06
C GLY A 466 2.10 -9.37 27.34
N PRO A 467 0.96 -8.78 27.75
CA PRO A 467 -0.32 -9.02 27.08
C PRO A 467 -0.36 -8.58 25.61
N ILE A 468 0.44 -7.61 25.18
CA ILE A 468 0.43 -7.05 23.81
C ILE A 468 1.72 -7.36 23.04
N GLN A 469 2.54 -8.27 23.56
CA GLN A 469 3.89 -8.54 23.05
C GLN A 469 3.87 -9.06 21.62
N ARG A 470 3.02 -10.06 21.32
CA ARG A 470 2.95 -10.67 19.99
C ARG A 470 2.65 -9.62 18.93
N GLU A 471 1.65 -8.79 19.17
CA GLU A 471 1.25 -7.72 18.25
C GLU A 471 2.37 -6.68 18.08
N LEU A 472 3.07 -6.32 19.17
CA LEU A 472 4.20 -5.39 19.10
C LEU A 472 5.38 -5.96 18.32
N GLU A 473 5.67 -7.25 18.46
CA GLU A 473 6.71 -7.96 17.69
C GLU A 473 6.39 -7.99 16.20
N GLU A 474 5.14 -8.28 15.84
CA GLU A 474 4.67 -8.24 14.45
C GLU A 474 4.87 -6.85 13.83
N ILE A 475 4.47 -5.79 14.55
CA ILE A 475 4.69 -4.40 14.12
C ILE A 475 6.18 -4.08 14.00
N ALA A 476 7.00 -4.49 14.98
CA ALA A 476 8.44 -4.24 14.99
C ALA A 476 9.14 -4.91 13.80
N VAL A 477 8.75 -6.15 13.45
CA VAL A 477 9.27 -6.86 12.27
C VAL A 477 8.92 -6.13 10.98
N LYS A 478 7.65 -5.71 10.80
CA LYS A 478 7.22 -4.91 9.64
C LYS A 478 8.04 -3.62 9.53
N TYR A 479 8.12 -2.86 10.61
CA TYR A 479 8.84 -1.59 10.68
C TYR A 479 10.33 -1.73 10.37
N VAL A 480 11.03 -2.67 10.99
CA VAL A 480 12.46 -2.85 10.77
C VAL A 480 12.77 -3.38 9.38
N ARG A 481 11.93 -4.25 8.80
CA ARG A 481 12.07 -4.67 7.40
C ARG A 481 11.98 -3.46 6.45
N LEU A 482 11.00 -2.60 6.67
CA LEU A 482 10.77 -1.38 5.89
C LEU A 482 11.98 -0.43 5.98
N VAL A 483 12.41 -0.11 7.19
CA VAL A 483 13.53 0.80 7.43
C VAL A 483 14.84 0.24 6.89
N ASN A 484 15.12 -1.05 7.09
CA ASN A 484 16.35 -1.67 6.60
C ASN A 484 16.40 -1.73 5.08
N TYR A 485 15.27 -2.03 4.42
CA TYR A 485 15.20 -1.98 2.97
C TYR A 485 15.47 -0.57 2.47
N ASN A 486 14.80 0.44 3.04
CA ASN A 486 15.03 1.83 2.67
C ASN A 486 16.50 2.25 2.85
N LYS A 487 17.12 1.92 3.98
CA LYS A 487 18.55 2.16 4.22
C LYS A 487 19.44 1.44 3.20
N MET A 488 19.13 0.20 2.83
CA MET A 488 19.88 -0.54 1.82
C MET A 488 19.87 0.17 0.46
N VAL A 489 18.76 0.81 0.09
CA VAL A 489 18.67 1.59 -1.16
C VAL A 489 19.39 2.94 -1.01
N PHE A 490 19.06 3.69 0.04
CA PHE A 490 19.34 5.13 0.13
C PHE A 490 20.50 5.54 1.06
N SER A 491 21.20 4.60 1.69
CA SER A 491 22.35 4.93 2.57
C SER A 491 23.38 5.87 1.93
N PRO A 492 23.75 5.77 0.64
CA PRO A 492 24.73 6.69 0.05
C PRO A 492 24.27 8.16 0.08
N TYR A 493 22.97 8.40 -0.05
CA TYR A 493 22.39 9.75 0.03
C TYR A 493 22.36 10.25 1.48
N TYR A 494 21.97 9.38 2.42
CA TYR A 494 21.98 9.72 3.84
C TYR A 494 23.38 10.02 4.35
N ASP A 495 24.39 9.23 3.96
CA ASP A 495 25.78 9.44 4.36
C ASP A 495 26.34 10.76 3.81
N ALA A 496 26.00 11.12 2.56
CA ALA A 496 26.38 12.40 1.96
C ALA A 496 25.76 13.60 2.69
N VAL A 497 24.49 13.49 3.11
CA VAL A 497 23.80 14.53 3.88
C VAL A 497 24.36 14.61 5.30
N LEU A 498 24.48 13.48 6.00
CA LEU A 498 24.99 13.40 7.36
C LEU A 498 26.44 13.87 7.46
N GLY A 499 27.28 13.58 6.44
CA GLY A 499 28.64 14.12 6.37
C GLY A 499 28.68 15.64 6.44
N LYS A 500 27.72 16.35 5.82
CA LYS A 500 27.61 17.81 5.87
C LYS A 500 27.06 18.32 7.21
N ILE A 501 26.13 17.58 7.81
CA ILE A 501 25.50 17.94 9.09
C ILE A 501 26.52 17.80 10.23
N LEU A 502 27.17 16.65 10.32
CA LEU A 502 28.08 16.33 11.43
C LEU A 502 29.35 17.19 11.42
N THR A 503 29.91 17.50 10.24
CA THR A 503 31.08 18.40 10.12
C THR A 503 30.76 19.85 10.53
N LYS A 504 29.53 20.31 10.26
CA LYS A 504 29.04 21.62 10.71
C LYS A 504 28.87 21.68 12.22
N GLU A 505 28.34 20.63 12.85
CA GLU A 505 28.22 20.56 14.30
C GLU A 505 29.56 20.49 15.02
N GLU A 506 30.53 19.74 14.48
CA GLU A 506 31.89 19.69 15.03
C GLU A 506 32.56 21.07 14.99
N SER A 507 32.38 21.83 13.92
CA SER A 507 32.93 23.19 13.78
C SER A 507 32.28 24.17 14.78
N GLN A 508 30.97 24.08 14.98
CA GLN A 508 30.24 24.91 15.95
C GLN A 508 30.54 24.56 17.42
N LEU A 509 30.88 23.30 17.70
CA LEU A 509 31.32 22.87 19.03
C LEU A 509 32.73 23.39 19.33
N VAL A 510 33.65 23.36 18.35
CA VAL A 510 35.02 23.88 18.50
C VAL A 510 35.03 25.39 18.77
N GLU A 511 34.26 26.18 18.01
CA GLU A 511 34.14 27.64 18.22
C GLU A 511 33.62 28.00 19.63
N LYS A 512 32.62 27.26 20.15
CA LYS A 512 32.08 27.50 21.49
C LYS A 512 33.05 27.14 22.63
N SER A 513 33.95 26.18 22.39
CA SER A 513 35.00 25.83 23.36
C SER A 513 36.22 26.76 23.31
N GLU A 514 36.39 27.56 22.25
CA GLU A 514 37.44 28.59 22.18
C GLU A 514 37.01 29.95 22.74
N GLU A 515 35.68 30.21 22.84
CA GLU A 515 35.10 31.41 23.45
C GLU A 515 34.80 31.28 24.97
N SER A 516 34.93 30.09 25.55
CA SER A 516 34.78 29.82 26.99
C SER A 516 36.13 29.72 27.69
#